data_AF-A0A8R1EW36-F1
#
_entry.id   AF-A0A8R1EW36-F1
#
_cell.length_a   1.000
_cell.length_b   1.000
_cell.length_c   1.000
_cell.angle_alpha   90.00
_cell.angle_beta   90.00
_cell.angle_gamma   90.00
#
_symmetry.space_group_name_H-M   'P 1'
#
loop_
_entity.id
_entity.type
_entity.pdbx_description
1 polymer ?
#
loop_
_entity_poly.entity_id
_entity_poly.type
_entity_poly.pdbx_seq_one_letter_code
_entity_poly.pdbx_strand_id
1 'polypeptide(L)'
;MDLGVADAAVGKAMEIVGEMIGFTLDCVPCPSTVRNISLATLHLARTHIKAQLSEFFDSGQSLCLVSDETTKGTKKVQTFGVHSSDGTFVCLGLEQVAEKSAMTAFGALEASVNKLPGVSPEFFKLFMLSVKSTMSDSARTEIKF
;
A
#
# COMPACT_ATOMS: atom_id res chain seq x y z
N MET A 1 1.26 9.04 12.22
CA MET A 1 2.59 8.70 11.65
C MET A 1 3.26 10.00 11.29
N ASP A 2 4.30 10.39 12.02
CA ASP A 2 5.22 11.44 11.58
C ASP A 2 6.43 10.73 10.96
N LEU A 3 6.62 10.96 9.65
CA LEU A 3 7.69 10.36 8.86
C LEU A 3 8.93 11.26 8.85
N GLY A 4 8.93 12.38 9.59
CA GLY A 4 10.06 13.31 9.67
C GLY A 4 10.32 14.03 8.35
N VAL A 5 9.31 14.15 7.49
CA VAL A 5 9.39 14.93 6.25
C VAL A 5 9.06 16.37 6.64
N ALA A 6 10.03 17.27 6.53
CA ALA A 6 9.79 18.69 6.80
C ALA A 6 8.67 19.21 5.89
N ASP A 7 7.70 19.95 6.45
CA ASP A 7 6.55 20.49 5.72
C ASP A 7 6.97 21.27 4.44
N ALA A 8 8.13 21.93 4.48
CA ALA A 8 8.72 22.61 3.34
C ALA A 8 9.05 21.69 2.15
N ALA A 9 9.46 20.45 2.41
CA ALA A 9 9.73 19.46 1.35
C ALA A 9 8.44 18.95 0.69
N VAL A 10 7.35 18.89 1.47
CA VAL A 10 6.02 18.52 0.95
C VAL A 10 5.46 19.62 0.05
N GLY A 11 5.58 20.90 0.47
CA GLY A 11 5.17 22.05 -0.34
C GLY A 11 5.90 22.09 -1.69
N LYS A 12 7.23 21.89 -1.68
CA LYS A 12 8.05 21.86 -2.90
C LYS A 12 7.67 20.72 -3.85
N ALA A 13 7.28 19.56 -3.32
CA ALA A 13 6.80 18.46 -4.15
C ALA A 13 5.49 18.80 -4.86
N MET A 14 4.58 19.53 -4.20
CA MET A 14 3.31 19.97 -4.80
C MET A 14 3.52 20.99 -5.91
N GLU A 15 4.45 21.93 -5.74
CA GLU A 15 4.84 22.89 -6.78
C GLU A 15 5.37 22.17 -8.03
N ILE A 16 6.32 21.24 -7.86
CA ILE A 16 6.91 20.47 -8.96
C ILE A 16 5.84 19.66 -9.70
N VAL A 17 4.96 18.96 -8.97
CA VAL A 17 3.89 18.17 -9.59
C VAL A 17 2.90 19.08 -10.33
N GLY A 18 2.56 20.24 -9.76
CA GLY A 18 1.72 21.25 -10.40
C GLY A 18 2.31 21.71 -11.73
N GLU A 19 3.59 22.12 -11.74
CA GLU A 19 4.30 22.51 -12.95
C GLU A 19 4.30 21.41 -14.03
N MET A 20 4.53 20.15 -13.63
CA MET A 20 4.53 19.02 -14.56
C MET A 20 3.19 18.77 -15.25
N ILE A 21 2.07 19.10 -14.60
CA ILE A 21 0.72 18.94 -15.16
C ILE A 21 0.16 20.24 -15.75
N GLY A 22 0.97 21.31 -15.83
CA GLY A 22 0.56 22.62 -16.35
C GLY A 22 -0.38 23.40 -15.43
N PHE A 23 -0.34 23.12 -14.12
CA PHE A 23 -1.17 23.76 -13.11
C PHE A 23 -0.33 24.57 -12.13
N THR A 24 -0.55 25.89 -12.06
CA THR A 24 0.13 26.76 -11.11
C THR A 24 -0.71 26.88 -9.84
N LEU A 25 -0.10 26.61 -8.69
CA LEU A 25 -0.73 26.82 -7.39
C LEU A 25 -0.61 28.31 -7.01
N ASP A 26 -1.74 28.99 -6.81
CA ASP A 26 -1.76 30.39 -6.35
C ASP A 26 -1.15 30.55 -4.94
N CYS A 27 -1.21 29.49 -4.13
CA CYS A 27 -0.53 29.38 -2.85
C CYS A 27 -0.29 27.92 -2.46
N VAL A 28 0.72 27.69 -1.62
CA VAL A 28 0.96 26.37 -1.01
C VAL A 28 -0.12 26.12 0.04
N PRO A 29 -0.89 25.01 -0.02
CA PRO A 29 -1.92 24.73 0.96
C PRO A 29 -1.35 24.58 2.37
N CYS A 30 -2.09 25.00 3.39
CA CYS A 30 -1.66 24.82 4.77
C CYS A 30 -1.57 23.33 5.15
N PRO A 31 -0.79 22.95 6.19
CA PRO A 31 -0.56 21.56 6.55
C PRO A 31 -1.83 20.73 6.80
N SER A 32 -2.87 21.34 7.37
CA SER A 32 -4.16 20.68 7.59
C SER A 32 -4.89 20.36 6.27
N THR A 33 -4.82 21.26 5.28
CA THR A 33 -5.36 21.04 3.94
C THR A 33 -4.62 19.91 3.24
N VAL A 34 -3.28 19.92 3.24
CA VAL A 34 -2.46 18.84 2.66
C VAL A 34 -2.78 17.49 3.31
N ARG A 35 -2.91 17.46 4.64
CA ARG A 35 -3.30 16.26 5.38
C ARG A 35 -4.67 15.74 4.94
N ASN A 36 -5.68 16.62 4.85
CA ASN A 36 -7.04 16.22 4.48
C ASN A 36 -7.10 15.70 3.03
N ILE A 37 -6.40 16.37 2.10
CA ILE A 37 -6.26 15.89 0.71
C ILE A 37 -5.60 14.51 0.71
N SER A 38 -4.50 14.34 1.45
CA SER A 38 -3.78 13.06 1.52
C SER A 38 -4.66 11.93 2.06
N LEU A 39 -5.48 12.21 3.08
CA LEU A 39 -6.44 11.24 3.62
C LEU A 39 -7.56 10.91 2.63
N ALA A 40 -8.09 11.91 1.92
CA ALA A 40 -9.10 11.72 0.89
C ALA A 40 -8.55 10.89 -0.29
N THR A 41 -7.36 11.23 -0.77
CA THR A 41 -6.65 10.49 -1.82
C THR A 41 -6.35 9.05 -1.39
N LEU A 42 -5.92 8.85 -0.13
CA LEU A 42 -5.72 7.50 0.41
C LEU A 42 -7.01 6.69 0.43
N HIS A 43 -8.13 7.30 0.81
CA HIS A 43 -9.44 6.64 0.80
C HIS A 43 -9.86 6.24 -0.62
N LEU A 44 -9.68 7.13 -1.60
CA LEU A 44 -9.94 6.85 -3.01
C LEU A 44 -9.02 5.74 -3.54
N ALA A 45 -7.72 5.79 -3.25
CA ALA A 45 -6.76 4.77 -3.65
C ALA A 45 -7.15 3.40 -3.08
N ARG A 46 -7.53 3.32 -1.80
CA ARG A 46 -8.00 2.06 -1.20
C ARG A 46 -9.29 1.55 -1.82
N THR A 47 -10.21 2.44 -2.18
CA THR A 47 -11.44 2.08 -2.89
C THR A 47 -11.11 1.50 -4.27
N HIS A 48 -10.15 2.11 -4.98
CA HIS A 48 -9.67 1.63 -6.27
C HIS A 48 -8.98 0.26 -6.16
N ILE A 49 -8.08 0.09 -5.18
CA ILE A 49 -7.43 -1.20 -4.88
C ILE A 49 -8.47 -2.29 -4.64
N LYS A 50 -9.49 -2.03 -3.81
CA LYS A 50 -10.58 -2.99 -3.59
C LYS A 50 -11.27 -3.36 -4.90
N ALA A 51 -11.61 -2.37 -5.72
CA ALA A 51 -12.31 -2.61 -6.99
C ALA A 51 -11.47 -3.50 -7.92
N GLN A 52 -10.18 -3.21 -8.08
CA GLN A 52 -9.26 -4.03 -8.88
C GLN A 52 -9.12 -5.45 -8.33
N LEU A 53 -8.93 -5.60 -7.01
CA LEU A 53 -8.87 -6.95 -6.41
C LEU A 53 -10.17 -7.72 -6.60
N SER A 54 -11.33 -7.05 -6.50
CA SER A 54 -12.63 -7.69 -6.74
C SER A 54 -12.75 -8.17 -8.19
N GLU A 55 -12.33 -7.35 -9.16
CA GLU A 55 -12.29 -7.72 -10.57
C GLU A 55 -11.37 -8.91 -10.82
N PHE A 56 -10.20 -8.95 -10.18
CA PHE A 56 -9.29 -10.10 -10.25
C PHE A 56 -9.94 -11.38 -9.70
N PHE A 57 -10.69 -11.28 -8.59
CA PHE A 57 -11.39 -12.43 -8.02
C PHE A 57 -12.51 -12.92 -8.94
N ASP A 58 -13.33 -11.99 -9.46
CA ASP A 58 -14.46 -12.31 -10.34
C ASP A 58 -14.00 -12.91 -11.69
N SER A 59 -12.86 -12.46 -12.20
CA SER A 59 -12.24 -12.99 -13.42
C SER A 59 -11.41 -14.27 -13.20
N GLY A 60 -11.23 -14.70 -11.94
CA GLY A 60 -10.43 -15.87 -11.60
C GLY A 60 -8.94 -15.71 -11.90
N GLN A 61 -8.44 -14.47 -11.91
CA GLN A 61 -7.02 -14.20 -12.15
C GLN A 61 -6.16 -14.78 -11.02
N SER A 62 -5.00 -15.31 -11.41
CA SER A 62 -3.99 -15.76 -10.45
C SER A 62 -3.08 -14.60 -10.08
N LEU A 63 -2.87 -14.42 -8.78
CA LEU A 63 -2.06 -13.33 -8.23
C LEU A 63 -0.71 -13.85 -7.73
N CYS A 64 0.33 -13.04 -7.94
CA CYS A 64 1.61 -13.19 -7.28
C CYS A 64 1.71 -12.15 -6.16
N LEU A 65 1.73 -12.60 -4.90
CA LEU A 65 1.90 -11.72 -3.74
C LEU A 65 3.37 -11.31 -3.63
N VAL A 66 3.62 -10.01 -3.67
CA VAL A 66 4.94 -9.43 -3.47
C VAL A 66 5.00 -8.82 -2.08
N SER A 67 6.06 -9.10 -1.33
CA SER A 67 6.33 -8.45 -0.05
C SER A 67 7.76 -7.94 0.03
N ASP A 68 7.93 -6.75 0.58
CA ASP A 68 9.25 -6.20 0.91
C ASP A 68 9.26 -5.73 2.37
N GLU A 69 10.44 -5.75 2.97
CA GLU A 69 10.64 -5.46 4.37
C GLU A 69 11.93 -4.69 4.60
N THR A 70 11.79 -3.47 5.10
CA THR A 70 12.91 -2.57 5.32
C THR A 70 12.96 -2.06 6.76
N THR A 71 14.15 -1.63 7.18
CA THR A 71 14.33 -0.92 8.45
C THR A 71 14.78 0.49 8.13
N LYS A 72 13.98 1.49 8.51
CA LYS A 72 14.32 2.90 8.36
C LYS A 72 14.51 3.53 9.73
N GLY A 73 15.76 3.81 10.10
CA GLY A 73 16.11 4.23 11.46
C GLY A 73 15.79 3.12 12.46
N THR A 74 14.93 3.42 13.45
CA THR A 74 14.46 2.44 14.45
C THR A 74 13.13 1.77 14.07
N LYS A 75 12.54 2.12 12.91
CA LYS A 75 11.23 1.62 12.48
C LYS A 75 11.40 0.49 11.48
N LYS A 76 10.85 -0.68 11.81
CA LYS A 76 10.69 -1.79 10.87
C LYS A 76 9.40 -1.60 10.10
N VAL A 77 9.47 -1.80 8.80
CA VAL A 77 8.40 -1.49 7.86
C VAL A 77 8.24 -2.66 6.91
N GLN A 78 6.99 -2.99 6.64
CA GLN A 78 6.62 -4.03 5.70
C GLN A 78 5.67 -3.47 4.65
N THR A 79 5.89 -3.83 3.40
CA THR A 79 5.07 -3.40 2.27
C THR A 79 4.61 -4.60 1.48
N PHE A 80 3.41 -4.49 0.92
CA PHE A 80 2.77 -5.56 0.17
C PHE A 80 2.27 -5.04 -1.16
N GLY A 81 2.34 -5.88 -2.19
CA GLY A 81 1.75 -5.63 -3.49
C GLY A 81 1.32 -6.95 -4.12
N VAL A 82 0.57 -6.86 -5.21
CA VAL A 82 0.23 -8.02 -6.03
C VAL A 82 0.50 -7.74 -7.49
N HIS A 83 1.03 -8.74 -8.19
CA HIS A 83 1.02 -8.80 -9.64
C HIS A 83 -0.10 -9.72 -10.11
N SER A 84 -0.89 -9.25 -11.05
CA SER A 84 -1.82 -10.07 -11.82
C SER A 84 -1.13 -10.67 -13.05
N SER A 85 -1.74 -11.70 -13.64
CA SER A 85 -1.27 -12.35 -14.86
C SER A 85 -1.23 -11.44 -16.10
N ASP A 86 -2.00 -10.35 -16.10
CA ASP A 86 -2.00 -9.35 -17.18
C ASP A 86 -0.87 -8.31 -17.06
N GLY A 87 -0.02 -8.43 -16.05
CA GLY A 87 1.11 -7.54 -15.81
C GLY A 87 0.79 -6.32 -14.95
N THR A 88 -0.46 -6.14 -14.52
CA THR A 88 -0.83 -5.07 -13.58
C THR A 88 -0.16 -5.28 -12.23
N PHE A 89 0.30 -4.20 -11.62
CA PHE A 89 0.82 -4.18 -10.25
C PHE A 89 -0.08 -3.32 -9.36
N VAL A 90 -0.49 -3.86 -8.23
CA VAL A 90 -1.29 -3.14 -7.23
C VAL A 90 -0.52 -3.11 -5.91
N CYS A 91 -0.16 -1.91 -5.45
CA CYS A 91 0.43 -1.72 -4.13
C CYS A 91 -0.67 -1.72 -3.07
N LEU A 92 -0.65 -2.70 -2.16
CA LEU A 92 -1.65 -2.84 -1.09
C LEU A 92 -1.39 -1.88 0.06
N GLY A 93 -0.15 -1.48 0.25
CA GLY A 93 0.25 -0.48 1.22
C GLY A 93 1.45 -0.91 2.05
N LEU A 94 1.70 -0.11 3.08
CA LEU A 94 2.88 -0.17 3.92
C LEU A 94 2.48 -0.04 5.39
N GLU A 95 2.98 -0.94 6.22
CA GLU A 95 2.69 -1.03 7.64
C GLU A 95 3.98 -0.99 8.45
N GLN A 96 3.95 -0.29 9.58
CA GLN A 96 5.04 -0.31 10.55
C GLN A 96 4.82 -1.50 11.50
N VAL A 97 5.82 -2.36 11.63
CA VAL A 97 5.74 -3.60 12.41
C VAL A 97 6.73 -3.59 13.57
N ALA A 98 6.42 -4.30 14.65
CA ALA A 98 7.32 -4.41 15.82
C ALA A 98 8.54 -5.31 15.52
N GLU A 99 8.31 -6.34 14.71
CA GLU A 99 9.29 -7.37 14.38
C GLU A 99 9.12 -7.89 12.96
N LYS A 100 10.13 -8.66 12.52
CA LYS A 100 10.29 -9.15 11.16
C LYS A 100 10.12 -10.66 11.17
N SER A 101 8.90 -11.12 11.48
CA SER A 101 8.52 -12.54 11.57
C SER A 101 7.42 -12.88 10.57
N ALA A 102 7.33 -14.13 10.12
CA ALA A 102 6.27 -14.58 9.21
C ALA A 102 4.85 -14.33 9.76
N MET A 103 4.66 -14.56 11.07
CA MET A 103 3.37 -14.29 11.73
C MET A 103 3.00 -12.81 11.70
N THR A 104 3.96 -11.93 11.96
CA THR A 104 3.74 -10.47 11.89
C THR A 104 3.45 -10.04 10.46
N ALA A 105 4.12 -10.63 9.48
CA ALA A 105 3.88 -10.40 8.06
C ALA A 105 2.46 -10.75 7.64
N PHE A 106 2.01 -11.95 8.00
CA PHE A 106 0.68 -12.42 7.69
C PHE A 106 -0.40 -11.55 8.35
N GLY A 107 -0.24 -11.23 9.64
CA GLY A 107 -1.18 -10.36 10.35
C GLY A 107 -1.22 -8.94 9.79
N ALA A 108 -0.07 -8.39 9.36
CA ALA A 108 0.00 -7.08 8.72
C ALA A 108 -0.65 -7.08 7.33
N LEU A 109 -0.49 -8.15 6.55
CA LEU A 109 -1.15 -8.33 5.26
C LEU A 109 -2.67 -8.42 5.43
N GLU A 110 -3.14 -9.29 6.33
CA GLU A 110 -4.56 -9.43 6.66
C GLU A 110 -5.17 -8.08 7.08
N ALA A 111 -4.50 -7.38 8.01
CA ALA A 111 -4.95 -6.06 8.44
C ALA A 111 -4.99 -5.04 7.28
N SER A 112 -4.03 -5.09 6.36
CA SER A 112 -3.97 -4.18 5.21
C SER A 112 -5.14 -4.40 4.26
N VAL A 113 -5.43 -5.67 3.93
CA VAL A 113 -6.55 -6.04 3.06
C VAL A 113 -7.89 -5.76 3.74
N ASN A 114 -8.02 -6.05 5.04
CA ASN A 114 -9.26 -5.81 5.80
C ASN A 114 -9.53 -4.31 6.09
N LYS A 115 -8.51 -3.44 5.97
CA LYS A 115 -8.67 -1.97 6.05
C LYS A 115 -9.27 -1.35 4.78
N LEU A 116 -9.43 -2.12 3.70
CA LEU A 116 -10.03 -1.63 2.47
C LEU A 116 -11.53 -1.28 2.69
N PRO A 117 -12.06 -0.17 2.14
CA PRO A 117 -13.42 0.28 2.40
C PRO A 117 -14.52 -0.73 2.01
N GLY A 118 -15.32 -1.15 3.00
CA GLY A 118 -16.49 -1.99 2.78
C GLY A 118 -16.16 -3.39 2.24
N VAL A 119 -15.02 -3.96 2.62
CA VAL A 119 -14.73 -5.38 2.38
C VAL A 119 -15.54 -6.28 3.31
N SER A 120 -15.92 -7.46 2.82
CA SER A 120 -16.57 -8.48 3.63
C SER A 120 -15.52 -9.24 4.48
N PRO A 121 -15.93 -9.92 5.56
CA PRO A 121 -15.01 -10.75 6.35
C PRO A 121 -14.29 -11.84 5.54
N GLU A 122 -14.92 -12.33 4.46
CA GLU A 122 -14.35 -13.37 3.59
C GLU A 122 -13.41 -12.80 2.52
N PHE A 123 -13.30 -11.47 2.39
CA PHE A 123 -12.51 -10.84 1.31
C PHE A 123 -11.03 -11.23 1.38
N PHE A 124 -10.45 -11.26 2.59
CA PHE A 124 -9.07 -11.71 2.76
C PHE A 124 -8.87 -13.19 2.40
N LYS A 125 -9.87 -14.03 2.67
CA LYS A 125 -9.82 -15.44 2.27
C LYS A 125 -9.86 -15.60 0.75
N LEU A 126 -10.73 -14.85 0.05
CA LEU A 126 -10.78 -14.82 -1.41
C LEU A 126 -9.45 -14.32 -2.00
N PHE A 127 -8.87 -13.28 -1.39
CA PHE A 127 -7.54 -12.80 -1.73
C PHE A 127 -6.51 -13.92 -1.64
N MET A 128 -6.41 -14.61 -0.51
CA MET A 128 -5.43 -15.69 -0.31
C MET A 128 -5.66 -16.88 -1.25
N LEU A 129 -6.92 -17.21 -1.60
CA LEU A 129 -7.22 -18.26 -2.58
C LEU A 129 -6.76 -17.90 -4.00
N SER A 130 -6.74 -16.61 -4.32
CA SER A 130 -6.32 -16.09 -5.63
C SER A 130 -4.80 -15.97 -5.74
N VAL A 131 -4.08 -15.88 -4.62
CA VAL A 131 -2.61 -15.91 -4.59
C VAL A 131 -2.11 -17.31 -4.95
N LYS A 132 -1.36 -17.44 -6.05
CA LYS A 132 -0.78 -18.71 -6.54
C LYS A 132 0.74 -18.77 -6.41
N SER A 133 1.37 -17.62 -6.20
CA SER A 133 2.81 -17.52 -5.99
C SER A 133 3.13 -16.34 -5.08
N THR A 134 4.31 -16.38 -4.49
CA THR A 134 4.81 -15.35 -3.60
C THR A 134 6.22 -14.95 -4.01
N MET A 135 6.54 -13.66 -3.86
CA MET A 135 7.86 -13.10 -4.08
C MET A 135 8.19 -12.22 -2.87
N SER A 136 9.28 -12.51 -2.20
CA SER A 136 9.73 -11.74 -1.04
C SER A 136 11.19 -11.35 -1.21
N ASP A 137 11.55 -10.12 -0.83
CA ASP A 137 12.97 -9.81 -0.62
C ASP A 137 13.50 -10.68 0.53
N SER A 138 14.61 -11.36 0.26
CA SER A 138 15.15 -12.44 1.07
C SER A 138 16.16 -11.89 2.08
N ALA A 139 15.71 -11.54 3.28
CA ALA A 139 16.57 -11.67 4.45
C ALA A 139 16.45 -13.13 4.92
N ARG A 140 17.48 -13.94 4.61
CA ARG A 140 17.61 -15.35 5.01
C ARG A 140 17.13 -15.57 6.46
N THR A 141 15.97 -16.19 6.66
CA THR A 141 15.72 -17.24 7.69
C THR A 141 14.31 -17.83 7.70
N GLU A 142 13.28 -17.25 7.07
CA GLU A 142 11.91 -17.81 7.15
C GLU A 142 11.15 -17.74 5.82
N ILE A 143 10.46 -18.83 5.47
CA ILE A 143 9.42 -18.85 4.44
C ILE A 143 8.22 -18.10 5.04
N LYS A 144 7.89 -16.92 4.51
CA LYS A 144 6.89 -16.01 5.10
C LYS A 144 5.44 -16.39 4.76
N PHE A 145 5.22 -17.09 3.66
CA PHE A 145 3.90 -17.37 3.09
C PHE A 145 3.89 -18.76 2.44
#